data_AF-A0AA39JFW6-F1
#
_entry.id   AF-A0AA39JFW6-F1
#
_cell.length_a   1.000
_cell.length_b   1.000
_cell.length_c   1.000
_cell.angle_alpha   90.00
_cell.angle_beta   90.00
_cell.angle_gamma   90.00
#
_symmetry.space_group_name_H-M   'P 1'
#
loop_
_entity.id
_entity.type
_entity.pdbx_description
1 polymer ?
#
loop_
_entity_poly.entity_id
_entity_poly.type
_entity_poly.pdbx_seq_one_letter_code
_entity_poly.pdbx_strand_id
1 'polypeptide(L)'
;MDYLVGCLAQSGPEYMAEALDAGILNTLLNLHPPMPPTSDALMHAINWLHMGLVFRGVLRRARRALDKIEHDGTESVLRSGKTKEAWMAMKATAKRMHIFKCYYHSQALDNDQELECTNAQCPNPNVGRHPKRCTGCWIRLFCSRECQKAGWRVHRQECHALSQGRRGISGPMDEHDSFYVRQCALEELKANARYVRDLKREYLRNHPKHPLRRLVVVFNYALLPRTISITSVEDLEEEVASSEPLADADEGRAQIFRVITPWKGGPAGMVLNANYTPEYPSDEHLVKRGL
;
A
#
# COMPACT_ATOMS: atom_id res chain seq x y z
N MET A 1 -27.06 8.71 4.11
CA MET A 1 -25.66 8.48 4.52
C MET A 1 -25.17 7.10 4.12
N ASP A 2 -26.03 6.09 4.22
CA ASP A 2 -25.72 4.71 3.81
C ASP A 2 -25.27 4.57 2.34
N TYR A 3 -25.83 5.39 1.44
CA TYR A 3 -25.36 5.47 0.06
C TYR A 3 -23.89 5.89 -0.04
N LEU A 4 -23.47 6.94 0.67
CA LEU A 4 -22.08 7.39 0.68
C LEU A 4 -21.17 6.29 1.25
N VAL A 5 -21.55 5.68 2.38
CA VAL A 5 -20.78 4.60 2.99
C VAL A 5 -20.64 3.41 2.03
N GLY A 6 -21.72 3.04 1.33
CA GLY A 6 -21.71 2.00 0.31
C GLY A 6 -20.80 2.33 -0.88
N CYS A 7 -20.83 3.57 -1.36
CA CYS A 7 -19.93 4.04 -2.43
C CYS A 7 -18.47 3.98 -1.98
N LEU A 8 -18.14 4.47 -0.77
CA LEU A 8 -16.78 4.42 -0.23
C LEU A 8 -16.29 2.97 -0.11
N ALA A 9 -17.13 2.05 0.40
CA ALA A 9 -16.75 0.65 0.59
C ALA A 9 -16.40 -0.09 -0.72
N GLN A 10 -16.92 0.36 -1.86
CA GLN A 10 -16.67 -0.23 -3.18
C GLN A 10 -15.59 0.53 -3.98
N SER A 11 -15.10 1.64 -3.43
CA SER A 11 -14.21 2.57 -4.12
C SER A 11 -12.74 2.21 -3.92
N GLY A 12 -11.97 2.23 -5.01
CA GLY A 12 -10.51 2.10 -5.00
C GLY A 12 -9.76 3.35 -4.55
N PRO A 13 -8.42 3.29 -4.46
CA PRO A 13 -7.59 4.42 -4.03
C PRO A 13 -7.69 5.65 -4.93
N GLU A 14 -8.03 5.49 -6.21
CA GLU A 14 -8.29 6.58 -7.14
C GLU A 14 -9.47 7.45 -6.69
N TYR A 15 -10.54 6.83 -6.22
CA TYR A 15 -11.71 7.53 -5.68
C TYR A 15 -11.42 8.11 -4.29
N MET A 16 -10.58 7.45 -3.47
CA MET A 16 -10.06 8.05 -2.23
C MET A 16 -9.32 9.35 -2.51
N ALA A 17 -8.43 9.33 -3.50
CA ALA A 17 -7.70 10.50 -3.94
C ALA A 17 -8.64 11.61 -4.43
N GLU A 18 -9.64 11.27 -5.24
CA GLU A 18 -10.62 12.24 -5.75
C GLU A 18 -11.48 12.84 -4.63
N ALA A 19 -12.00 12.02 -3.72
CA ALA A 19 -12.77 12.50 -2.58
C ALA A 19 -11.97 13.46 -1.70
N LEU A 20 -10.67 13.19 -1.51
CA LEU A 20 -9.75 14.10 -0.81
C LEU A 20 -9.55 15.41 -1.57
N ASP A 21 -9.34 15.36 -2.88
CA ASP A 21 -9.20 16.57 -3.72
C ASP A 21 -10.49 17.40 -3.71
N ALA A 22 -11.66 16.75 -3.62
CA ALA A 22 -12.98 17.38 -3.48
C ALA A 22 -13.27 17.89 -2.05
N GLY A 23 -12.37 17.70 -1.09
CA GLY A 23 -12.51 18.23 0.27
C GLY A 23 -13.49 17.45 1.16
N ILE A 24 -13.65 16.14 0.95
CA ILE A 24 -14.58 15.29 1.72
C ILE A 24 -14.39 15.41 3.24
N LEU A 25 -13.14 15.45 3.71
CA LEU A 25 -12.84 15.54 5.15
C LEU A 25 -13.31 16.86 5.75
N ASN A 26 -13.00 17.97 5.10
CA ASN A 26 -13.42 19.30 5.55
C ASN A 26 -14.95 19.41 5.55
N THR A 27 -15.59 18.88 4.50
CA THR A 27 -17.05 18.84 4.38
C THR A 27 -17.69 18.06 5.53
N LEU A 28 -17.21 16.83 5.79
CA LEU A 28 -17.76 16.00 6.87
C LEU A 28 -17.50 16.59 8.26
N LEU A 29 -16.34 17.21 8.50
CA LEU A 29 -16.05 17.91 9.75
C LEU A 29 -17.00 19.09 9.99
N ASN A 30 -17.28 19.90 8.97
CA ASN A 30 -18.20 21.03 9.10
C ASN A 30 -19.65 20.60 9.32
N LEU A 31 -20.03 19.40 8.84
CA LEU A 31 -21.36 18.83 9.04
C LEU A 31 -21.49 18.01 10.34
N HIS A 32 -20.38 17.65 10.99
CA HIS A 32 -20.34 16.84 12.21
C HIS A 32 -21.04 17.47 13.43
N PRO A 33 -20.91 18.79 13.70
CA PRO A 33 -21.59 19.42 14.84
C PRO A 33 -23.13 19.43 14.76
N PRO A 34 -23.78 19.77 13.63
CA PRO A 34 -25.23 19.95 13.60
C PRO A 34 -26.05 18.66 13.41
N MET A 35 -25.47 17.52 13.03
CA MET A 35 -26.25 16.35 12.60
C MET A 35 -25.69 15.01 13.09
N PRO A 36 -26.34 14.30 14.03
CA PRO A 36 -25.87 12.99 14.52
C PRO A 36 -25.52 11.95 13.44
N PRO A 37 -26.30 11.78 12.34
CA PRO A 37 -25.99 10.83 11.26
C PRO A 37 -24.66 11.11 10.52
N THR A 38 -24.09 12.30 10.66
CA THR A 38 -22.80 12.64 10.07
C THR A 38 -21.61 12.09 10.87
N SER A 39 -21.81 11.74 12.14
CA SER A 39 -20.79 11.10 12.98
C SER A 39 -20.38 9.75 12.44
N ASP A 40 -21.35 8.94 12.03
CA ASP A 40 -21.10 7.62 11.45
C ASP A 40 -20.42 7.75 10.09
N ALA A 41 -20.90 8.62 9.20
CA ALA A 41 -20.26 8.82 7.91
C ALA A 41 -18.83 9.38 8.03
N LEU A 42 -18.58 10.30 8.97
CA LEU A 42 -17.25 10.80 9.27
C LEU A 42 -16.34 9.67 9.77
N MET A 43 -16.83 8.84 10.69
CA MET A 43 -16.09 7.67 11.18
C MET A 43 -15.76 6.70 10.04
N HIS A 44 -16.72 6.38 9.18
CA HIS A 44 -16.48 5.53 8.02
C HIS A 44 -15.46 6.15 7.05
N ALA A 45 -15.56 7.44 6.77
CA ALA A 45 -14.61 8.15 5.91
C ALA A 45 -13.20 8.16 6.51
N ILE A 46 -13.06 8.39 7.82
CA ILE A 46 -11.79 8.31 8.55
C ILE A 46 -11.18 6.92 8.40
N ASN A 47 -11.93 5.87 8.71
CA ASN A 47 -11.44 4.49 8.62
C ASN A 47 -11.07 4.11 7.18
N TRP A 48 -11.93 4.46 6.22
CA TRP A 48 -11.70 4.21 4.81
C TRP A 48 -10.41 4.89 4.30
N LEU A 49 -10.21 6.16 4.63
CA LEU A 49 -9.00 6.89 4.28
C LEU A 49 -7.77 6.34 5.02
N HIS A 50 -7.91 5.97 6.30
CA HIS A 50 -6.83 5.43 7.12
C HIS A 50 -6.26 4.14 6.52
N MET A 51 -7.13 3.24 6.04
CA MET A 51 -6.69 2.05 5.29
C MET A 51 -6.00 2.44 3.99
N GLY A 52 -6.53 3.44 3.27
CA GLY A 52 -5.97 3.96 2.02
C GLY A 52 -4.61 4.64 2.12
N LEU A 53 -4.13 5.00 3.32
CA LEU A 53 -2.84 5.69 3.50
C LEU A 53 -1.63 4.87 3.05
N VAL A 54 -1.77 3.56 2.85
CA VAL A 54 -0.74 2.70 2.26
C VAL A 54 -0.45 3.05 0.80
N PHE A 55 -1.38 3.70 0.10
CA PHE A 55 -1.20 4.12 -1.28
C PHE A 55 -0.59 5.51 -1.35
N ARG A 56 0.48 5.66 -2.12
CA ARG A 56 1.24 6.92 -2.22
C ARG A 56 0.36 8.07 -2.71
N GLY A 57 -0.51 7.80 -3.69
CA GLY A 57 -1.44 8.77 -4.27
C GLY A 57 -2.45 9.33 -3.25
N VAL A 58 -2.98 8.46 -2.40
CA VAL A 58 -3.91 8.80 -1.31
C VAL A 58 -3.17 9.53 -0.19
N LEU A 59 -2.04 8.98 0.28
CA LEU A 59 -1.22 9.59 1.33
C LEU A 59 -0.85 11.04 1.03
N ARG A 60 -0.42 11.33 -0.20
CA ARG A 60 -0.05 12.70 -0.62
C ARG A 60 -1.21 13.68 -0.45
N ARG A 61 -2.42 13.28 -0.85
CA ARG A 61 -3.61 14.14 -0.80
C ARG A 61 -4.17 14.23 0.61
N ALA A 62 -4.16 13.12 1.34
CA ALA A 62 -4.54 13.09 2.75
C ALA A 62 -3.67 14.04 3.57
N ARG A 63 -2.35 14.05 3.35
CA ARG A 63 -1.43 15.00 4.01
C ARG A 63 -1.80 16.46 3.71
N ARG A 64 -2.02 16.81 2.44
CA ARG A 64 -2.44 18.17 2.06
C ARG A 64 -3.77 18.57 2.73
N ALA A 65 -4.75 17.68 2.72
CA ALA A 65 -6.04 17.91 3.35
C ALA A 65 -5.92 18.07 4.88
N LEU A 66 -5.15 17.21 5.53
CA LEU A 66 -4.90 17.25 6.98
C LEU A 66 -4.13 18.51 7.38
N ASP A 67 -3.09 18.89 6.64
CA ASP A 67 -2.32 20.11 6.93
C ASP A 67 -3.20 21.37 6.80
N LYS A 68 -4.10 21.40 5.81
CA LYS A 68 -5.09 22.47 5.66
C LYS A 68 -6.08 22.50 6.84
N ILE A 69 -6.66 21.35 7.19
CA ILE A 69 -7.62 21.23 8.30
C ILE A 69 -6.99 21.64 9.64
N GLU A 70 -5.72 21.29 9.86
CA GLU A 70 -4.96 21.68 11.04
C GLU A 70 -4.68 23.18 11.05
N HIS A 71 -4.26 23.75 9.91
CA HIS A 71 -4.05 25.19 9.75
C HIS A 71 -5.34 26.00 10.00
N ASP A 72 -6.46 25.55 9.43
CA ASP A 72 -7.76 26.20 9.53
C ASP A 72 -8.45 25.95 10.88
N GLY A 73 -7.90 25.07 11.73
CA GLY A 73 -8.48 24.72 13.04
C GLY A 73 -9.81 23.96 12.97
N THR A 74 -10.20 23.44 11.80
CA THR A 74 -11.50 22.79 11.57
C THR A 74 -11.67 21.53 12.42
N GLU A 75 -10.59 20.83 12.75
CA GLU A 75 -10.63 19.62 13.60
C GLU A 75 -11.00 19.88 15.07
N SER A 76 -11.06 21.15 15.51
CA SER A 76 -11.46 21.52 16.88
C SER A 76 -12.89 21.11 17.23
N VAL A 77 -13.75 20.87 16.22
CA VAL A 77 -15.10 20.36 16.39
C VAL A 77 -15.16 18.94 16.95
N LEU A 78 -14.06 18.18 16.85
CA LEU A 78 -13.98 16.81 17.34
C LEU A 78 -13.87 16.77 18.87
N ARG A 79 -14.97 16.33 19.50
CA ARG A 79 -15.03 16.05 20.94
C ARG A 79 -14.30 14.77 21.29
N SER A 80 -13.92 14.60 22.56
CA SER A 80 -13.33 13.34 23.05
C SER A 80 -14.25 12.14 22.75
N GLY A 81 -13.64 10.99 22.46
CA GLY A 81 -14.33 9.75 22.11
C GLY A 81 -13.79 9.11 20.83
N LYS A 82 -14.47 8.05 20.40
CA LYS A 82 -14.02 7.15 19.32
C LYS A 82 -13.68 7.86 18.01
N THR A 83 -14.50 8.83 17.59
CA THR A 83 -14.26 9.59 16.34
C THR A 83 -12.95 10.38 16.41
N LYS A 84 -12.68 11.05 17.53
CA LYS A 84 -11.43 11.80 17.72
C LYS A 84 -10.24 10.87 17.85
N GLU A 85 -10.39 9.75 18.54
CA GLU A 85 -9.33 8.73 18.64
C GLU A 85 -8.94 8.19 17.26
N ALA A 86 -9.92 7.83 16.44
CA ALA A 86 -9.69 7.36 15.08
C ALA A 86 -9.10 8.44 14.17
N TRP A 87 -9.57 9.68 14.28
CA TRP A 87 -9.00 10.83 13.59
C TRP A 87 -7.51 11.00 13.91
N MET A 88 -7.17 10.98 15.20
CA MET A 88 -5.78 11.10 15.67
C MET A 88 -4.93 9.90 15.23
N ALA A 89 -5.47 8.69 15.25
CA ALA A 89 -4.79 7.50 14.76
C ALA A 89 -4.50 7.60 13.24
N MET A 90 -5.46 8.09 12.46
CA MET A 90 -5.27 8.36 11.03
C MET A 90 -4.20 9.43 10.79
N LYS A 91 -4.23 10.55 11.53
CA LYS A 91 -3.18 11.61 11.46
C LYS A 91 -1.80 11.05 11.77
N ALA A 92 -1.68 10.27 12.85
CA ALA A 92 -0.43 9.66 13.26
C ALA A 92 0.10 8.68 12.19
N THR A 93 -0.76 7.84 11.60
CA THR A 93 -0.38 6.98 10.48
C THR A 93 0.05 7.79 9.26
N ALA A 94 -0.69 8.83 8.88
CA ALA A 94 -0.34 9.67 7.73
C ALA A 94 1.03 10.33 7.93
N LYS A 95 1.32 10.82 9.14
CA LYS A 95 2.64 11.38 9.49
C LYS A 95 3.74 10.34 9.40
N ARG A 96 3.57 9.16 9.99
CA ARG A 96 4.56 8.06 9.92
C ARG A 96 4.86 7.64 8.49
N MET A 97 3.82 7.42 7.69
CA MET A 97 4.00 7.01 6.29
C MET A 97 4.62 8.13 5.43
N HIS A 98 4.35 9.39 5.75
CA HIS A 98 5.00 10.51 5.10
C HIS A 98 6.49 10.59 5.43
N ILE A 99 6.86 10.44 6.71
CA ILE A 99 8.27 10.38 7.14
C ILE A 99 8.98 9.23 6.42
N PHE A 100 8.38 8.04 6.39
CA PHE A 100 8.90 6.90 5.65
C PHE A 100 9.09 7.23 4.17
N LYS A 101 8.08 7.80 3.50
CA LYS A 101 8.19 8.23 2.11
C LYS A 101 9.33 9.22 1.87
N CYS A 102 9.56 10.16 2.78
CA CYS A 102 10.64 11.14 2.66
C CYS A 102 12.02 10.48 2.83
N TYR A 103 12.15 9.59 3.82
CA TYR A 103 13.35 8.78 4.05
C TYR A 103 13.67 7.87 2.85
N TYR A 104 12.64 7.21 2.32
CA TYR A 104 12.73 6.37 1.13
C TYR A 104 13.29 7.15 -0.08
N HIS A 105 12.80 8.37 -0.32
CA HIS A 105 13.34 9.22 -1.39
C HIS A 105 14.77 9.72 -1.12
N SER A 106 15.17 9.95 0.12
CA SER A 106 16.50 10.51 0.42
C SER A 106 17.61 9.47 0.39
N GLN A 107 17.33 8.21 0.77
CA GLN A 107 18.33 7.15 0.99
C GLN A 107 18.86 6.44 -0.27
N ALA A 108 18.49 6.83 -1.49
CA ALA A 108 18.83 6.06 -2.71
C ALA A 108 18.28 4.63 -2.77
N LEU A 109 17.41 4.24 -1.83
CA LEU A 109 16.56 3.06 -1.93
C LEU A 109 15.51 3.21 -3.04
N ASP A 110 15.31 4.44 -3.51
CA ASP A 110 14.74 4.81 -4.80
C ASP A 110 15.67 4.43 -5.98
N ASN A 111 16.44 3.35 -5.82
CA ASN A 111 16.98 2.63 -6.96
C ASN A 111 15.78 1.89 -7.55
N ASP A 112 15.00 2.64 -8.33
CA ASP A 112 13.97 2.20 -9.30
C ASP A 112 14.59 1.30 -10.39
N GLN A 113 15.53 0.43 -10.02
CA GLN A 113 16.11 -0.62 -10.86
C GLN A 113 15.08 -1.71 -11.16
N GLU A 114 14.00 -1.79 -10.38
CA GLU A 114 12.84 -2.64 -10.69
C GLU A 114 11.82 -1.96 -11.60
N LEU A 115 11.86 -0.62 -11.76
CA LEU A 115 10.94 0.07 -12.65
C LEU A 115 11.54 0.16 -14.05
N GLU A 116 10.85 -0.46 -14.99
CA GLU A 116 11.32 -0.56 -16.36
C GLU A 116 10.68 0.47 -17.28
N CYS A 117 11.46 0.89 -18.25
CA CYS A 117 11.04 1.77 -19.31
C CYS A 117 10.12 0.97 -20.22
N THR A 118 8.92 1.48 -20.45
CA THR A 118 7.94 0.86 -21.34
C THR A 118 8.43 0.76 -22.79
N ASN A 119 9.49 1.48 -23.16
CA ASN A 119 10.15 1.26 -24.44
C ASN A 119 11.00 -0.01 -24.40
N ALA A 120 10.51 -1.10 -25.00
CA ALA A 120 11.22 -2.39 -25.08
C ALA A 120 12.58 -2.31 -25.79
N GLN A 121 12.85 -1.25 -26.56
CA GLN A 121 14.14 -1.02 -27.22
C GLN A 121 15.02 -0.01 -26.46
N CYS A 122 14.71 0.27 -25.18
CA CYS A 122 15.50 1.20 -24.40
C CYS A 122 16.90 0.62 -24.13
N PRO A 123 17.99 1.35 -24.44
CA PRO A 123 19.34 0.89 -24.14
C PRO A 123 19.63 0.85 -22.62
N ASN A 124 18.81 1.55 -21.82
CA ASN A 124 18.84 1.48 -20.37
C ASN A 124 17.40 1.29 -19.86
N PRO A 125 16.95 0.04 -19.66
CA PRO A 125 15.56 -0.24 -19.29
C PRO A 125 15.21 0.38 -17.93
N ASN A 126 16.17 0.62 -17.04
CA ASN A 126 15.88 1.20 -15.72
C ASN A 126 15.52 2.68 -15.85
N VAL A 127 14.33 3.07 -15.41
CA VAL A 127 13.87 4.47 -15.50
C VAL A 127 14.50 5.40 -14.47
N GLY A 128 15.09 4.83 -13.41
CA GLY A 128 15.72 5.59 -12.31
C GLY A 128 14.73 6.47 -11.54
N ARG A 129 15.25 7.33 -10.65
CA ARG A 129 14.44 8.08 -9.66
C ARG A 129 13.35 9.01 -10.19
N HIS A 130 13.46 9.44 -11.45
CA HIS A 130 12.58 10.47 -12.01
C HIS A 130 11.99 10.01 -13.35
N PRO A 131 11.21 8.91 -13.33
CA PRO A 131 10.58 8.43 -14.54
C PRO A 131 9.59 9.47 -15.08
N LYS A 132 9.60 9.65 -16.39
CA LYS A 132 8.56 10.38 -17.09
C LYS A 132 7.35 9.48 -17.25
N ARG A 133 6.19 9.98 -16.85
CA ARG A 133 4.91 9.27 -17.01
C ARG A 133 4.27 9.69 -18.33
N CYS A 134 3.58 8.76 -18.98
CA CYS A 134 2.71 9.12 -20.10
C CYS A 134 1.64 10.10 -19.62
N THR A 135 1.50 11.27 -20.25
CA THR A 135 0.49 12.26 -19.85
C THR A 135 -0.93 11.86 -20.22
N GLY A 136 -1.10 10.89 -21.12
CA GLY A 136 -2.42 10.34 -21.48
C GLY A 136 -2.92 9.34 -20.46
N CYS A 137 -2.11 8.33 -20.13
CA CYS A 137 -2.52 7.24 -19.25
C CYS A 137 -1.89 7.27 -17.85
N TRP A 138 -0.91 8.11 -17.54
CA TRP A 138 -0.20 8.21 -16.25
C TRP A 138 0.34 6.93 -15.60
N ILE A 139 0.22 5.76 -16.25
CA ILE A 139 0.69 4.45 -15.78
C ILE A 139 2.09 4.18 -16.33
N ARG A 140 2.22 4.20 -17.66
CA ARG A 140 3.47 3.77 -18.30
C ARG A 140 4.60 4.76 -18.05
N LEU A 141 5.75 4.20 -17.68
CA LEU A 141 6.96 4.90 -17.28
C LEU A 141 7.98 4.90 -18.42
N PHE A 142 8.66 6.02 -18.57
CA PHE A 142 9.71 6.21 -19.57
C PHE A 142 10.89 6.92 -18.93
N CYS A 143 12.12 6.50 -19.25
CA CYS A 143 13.31 7.20 -18.77
C CYS A 143 13.45 8.59 -19.43
N SER A 144 12.92 8.76 -20.65
CA SER A 144 13.07 9.98 -21.44
C SER A 144 11.88 10.24 -22.37
N ARG A 145 11.82 11.46 -22.93
CA ARG A 145 10.75 11.83 -23.89
C ARG A 145 10.94 11.10 -25.22
N GLU A 146 12.19 10.81 -25.54
CA GLU A 146 12.65 10.08 -26.72
C GLU A 146 12.16 8.63 -26.64
N CYS A 147 12.33 7.98 -25.48
CA CYS A 147 11.80 6.64 -25.24
C CYS A 147 10.26 6.62 -25.24
N GLN A 148 9.61 7.66 -24.72
CA GLN A 148 8.15 7.77 -24.81
C GLN A 148 7.67 7.83 -26.27
N LYS A 149 8.35 8.61 -27.13
CA LYS A 149 8.02 8.68 -28.56
C LYS A 149 8.31 7.35 -29.28
N ALA A 150 9.44 6.72 -28.99
CA ALA A 150 9.82 5.44 -29.59
C ALA A 150 8.84 4.31 -29.21
N GLY A 151 8.49 4.22 -27.93
CA GLY A 151 7.53 3.23 -27.41
C GLY A 151 6.07 3.54 -27.77
N TRP A 152 5.76 4.73 -28.30
CA TRP A 152 4.37 5.16 -28.55
C TRP A 152 3.62 4.21 -29.49
N ARG A 153 4.28 3.68 -30.52
CA ARG A 153 3.62 2.78 -31.49
C ARG A 153 3.02 1.55 -30.81
N VAL A 154 3.71 0.99 -29.82
CA VAL A 154 3.25 -0.18 -29.05
C VAL A 154 2.29 0.24 -27.94
N HIS A 155 2.62 1.32 -27.22
CA HIS A 155 1.81 1.79 -26.09
C HIS A 155 0.46 2.39 -26.50
N ARG A 156 0.30 2.95 -27.70
CA ARG A 156 -0.87 3.77 -28.07
C ARG A 156 -2.22 3.09 -27.84
N GLN A 157 -2.38 1.84 -28.24
CA GLN A 157 -3.66 1.12 -28.09
C GLN A 157 -4.00 0.93 -26.61
N GLU A 158 -3.01 0.48 -25.84
CA GLU A 158 -3.11 0.35 -24.39
C GLU A 158 -3.39 1.69 -23.70
N CYS A 159 -2.71 2.76 -24.11
CA CYS A 159 -2.93 4.12 -23.61
C CYS A 159 -4.38 4.55 -23.79
N HIS A 160 -4.96 4.29 -24.96
CA HIS A 160 -6.36 4.63 -25.23
C HIS A 160 -7.29 3.83 -24.31
N ALA A 161 -7.11 2.52 -24.18
CA ALA A 161 -7.90 1.71 -23.26
C ALA A 161 -7.81 2.20 -21.79
N LEU A 162 -6.59 2.48 -21.32
CA LEU A 162 -6.32 2.94 -19.96
C LEU A 162 -6.80 4.38 -19.70
N SER A 163 -6.87 5.22 -20.74
CA SER A 163 -7.32 6.62 -20.66
C SER A 163 -8.84 6.77 -20.80
N GLN A 164 -9.52 5.90 -21.55
CA GLN A 164 -10.97 5.97 -21.76
C GLN A 164 -11.79 5.74 -20.49
N GLY A 165 -11.21 5.05 -19.49
CA GLY A 165 -11.78 4.95 -18.14
C GLY A 165 -11.59 6.19 -17.24
N ARG A 166 -10.87 7.23 -17.70
CA ARG A 166 -10.38 8.34 -16.85
C ARG A 166 -10.92 9.69 -17.27
N ARG A 167 -12.22 9.90 -17.14
CA ARG A 167 -12.83 11.23 -17.24
C ARG A 167 -12.49 12.09 -15.99
N GLY A 168 -11.21 12.37 -15.76
CA GLY A 168 -10.72 13.14 -14.61
C GLY A 168 -10.31 12.33 -13.37
N ILE A 169 -10.50 11.01 -13.41
CA ILE A 169 -10.15 10.09 -12.30
C ILE A 169 -8.63 9.84 -12.30
N SER A 170 -8.00 9.86 -11.11
CA SER A 170 -6.60 9.40 -10.97
C SER A 170 -6.48 7.97 -11.51
N GLY A 171 -5.37 7.62 -12.15
CA GLY A 171 -5.26 6.30 -12.75
C GLY A 171 -5.41 5.16 -11.75
N PRO A 172 -5.80 3.94 -12.20
CA PRO A 172 -5.54 2.73 -11.43
C PRO A 172 -4.10 2.72 -10.94
N MET A 173 -3.91 2.11 -9.77
CA MET A 173 -2.59 1.90 -9.18
C MET A 173 -1.61 1.36 -10.22
N ASP A 174 -0.46 2.00 -10.30
CA ASP A 174 0.62 1.63 -11.20
C ASP A 174 1.65 0.73 -10.50
N GLU A 175 2.57 0.15 -11.27
CA GLU A 175 3.67 -0.69 -10.75
C GLU A 175 4.45 0.00 -9.62
N HIS A 176 4.52 1.33 -9.65
CA HIS A 176 5.22 2.13 -8.66
C HIS A 176 4.41 2.27 -7.35
N ASP A 177 3.08 2.25 -7.37
CA ASP A 177 2.28 2.09 -6.14
C ASP A 177 2.48 0.69 -5.52
N SER A 178 2.50 -0.38 -6.33
CA SER A 178 2.79 -1.74 -5.83
C SER A 178 4.18 -1.84 -5.21
N PHE A 179 5.19 -1.26 -5.85
CA PHE A 179 6.55 -1.18 -5.32
C PHE A 179 6.57 -0.43 -3.98
N TYR A 180 5.92 0.75 -3.91
CA TYR A 180 5.85 1.54 -2.67
C TYR A 180 5.19 0.75 -1.52
N VAL A 181 4.08 0.06 -1.79
CA VAL A 181 3.38 -0.78 -0.79
C VAL A 181 4.29 -1.91 -0.31
N ARG A 182 5.04 -2.56 -1.22
CA ARG A 182 6.04 -3.58 -0.86
C ARG A 182 7.09 -3.02 0.10
N GLN A 183 7.62 -1.83 -0.20
CA GLN A 183 8.62 -1.19 0.67
C GLN A 183 8.04 -0.80 2.04
N CYS A 184 6.78 -0.36 2.12
CA CYS A 184 6.10 -0.16 3.41
C CYS A 184 6.06 -1.44 4.24
N ALA A 185 5.69 -2.58 3.62
CA ALA A 185 5.63 -3.87 4.31
C ALA A 185 7.02 -4.35 4.77
N LEU A 186 8.06 -4.11 3.97
CA LEU A 186 9.44 -4.42 4.34
C LEU A 186 9.91 -3.64 5.56
N GLU A 187 9.62 -2.35 5.63
CA GLU A 187 9.97 -1.56 6.83
C GLU A 187 9.14 -1.95 8.05
N GLU A 188 7.85 -2.27 7.86
CA GLU A 188 7.04 -2.80 8.96
C GLU A 188 7.57 -4.17 9.43
N LEU A 189 8.05 -5.04 8.54
CA LEU A 189 8.71 -6.29 8.87
C LEU A 189 9.96 -6.05 9.73
N LYS A 190 10.84 -5.13 9.31
CA LYS A 190 12.05 -4.77 10.06
C LYS A 190 11.72 -4.20 11.43
N ALA A 191 10.77 -3.26 11.49
CA ALA A 191 10.35 -2.62 12.73
C ALA A 191 9.71 -3.60 13.72
N ASN A 192 9.05 -4.65 13.22
CA ASN A 192 8.34 -5.65 14.03
C ASN A 192 9.05 -7.02 14.08
N ALA A 193 10.34 -7.09 13.76
CA ALA A 193 11.06 -8.37 13.61
C ALA A 193 10.93 -9.30 14.83
N ARG A 194 10.99 -8.76 16.06
CA ARG A 194 10.80 -9.54 17.29
C ARG A 194 9.39 -10.11 17.40
N TYR A 195 8.38 -9.27 17.18
CA TYR A 195 6.97 -9.69 17.23
C TYR A 195 6.66 -10.75 16.18
N VAL A 196 7.14 -10.56 14.95
CA VAL A 196 7.03 -11.55 13.87
C VAL A 196 7.67 -12.88 14.25
N ARG A 197 8.83 -12.85 14.92
CA ARG A 197 9.49 -14.07 15.42
C ARG A 197 8.63 -14.80 16.44
N ASP A 198 8.00 -14.09 17.35
CA ASP A 198 7.13 -14.69 18.38
C ASP A 198 5.88 -15.30 17.74
N LEU A 199 5.25 -14.61 16.78
CA LEU A 199 4.13 -15.17 16.01
C LEU A 199 4.53 -16.45 15.25
N LYS A 200 5.74 -16.50 14.67
CA LYS A 200 6.23 -17.71 13.99
C LYS A 200 6.39 -18.88 14.97
N ARG A 201 6.92 -18.62 16.16
CA ARG A 201 7.04 -19.66 17.20
C ARG A 201 5.67 -20.18 17.62
N GLU A 202 4.73 -19.28 17.87
CA GLU A 202 3.36 -19.63 18.23
C GLU A 202 2.70 -20.48 17.14
N TYR A 203 2.83 -20.08 15.88
CA TYR A 203 2.31 -20.84 14.75
C TYR A 203 2.90 -22.26 14.70
N LEU A 204 4.24 -22.40 14.83
CA LEU A 204 4.92 -23.71 14.79
C LEU A 204 4.59 -24.60 15.99
N ARG A 205 4.29 -24.05 17.16
CA ARG A 205 3.81 -24.86 18.30
C ARG A 205 2.49 -25.57 17.98
N ASN A 206 1.61 -24.89 17.26
CA ASN A 206 0.32 -25.45 16.84
C ASN A 206 0.44 -26.29 15.54
N HIS A 207 1.50 -26.06 14.76
CA HIS A 207 1.72 -26.67 13.44
C HIS A 207 3.16 -27.23 13.29
N PRO A 208 3.57 -28.21 14.11
CA PRO A 208 4.98 -28.63 14.23
C PRO A 208 5.54 -29.29 12.96
N LYS A 209 4.68 -29.68 12.01
CA LYS A 209 5.08 -30.29 10.74
C LYS A 209 5.43 -29.27 9.64
N HIS A 210 5.04 -28.01 9.79
CA HIS A 210 5.33 -27.00 8.77
C HIS A 210 6.79 -26.54 8.85
N PRO A 211 7.50 -26.43 7.72
CA PRO A 211 8.86 -25.93 7.71
C PRO A 211 8.87 -24.41 7.94
N LEU A 212 9.73 -23.94 8.85
CA LEU A 212 9.89 -22.52 9.19
C LEU A 212 10.14 -21.62 7.96
N ARG A 213 10.83 -22.15 6.94
CA ARG A 213 11.16 -21.45 5.69
C ARG A 213 9.94 -21.20 4.79
N ARG A 214 8.87 -21.99 4.95
CA ARG A 214 7.61 -21.82 4.22
C ARG A 214 6.52 -21.11 5.02
N LEU A 215 6.90 -20.48 6.12
CA LEU A 215 5.99 -19.57 6.82
C LEU A 215 5.96 -18.23 6.11
N VAL A 216 4.76 -17.75 5.84
CA VAL A 216 4.48 -16.47 5.20
C VAL A 216 4.03 -15.47 6.25
N VAL A 217 4.66 -14.29 6.25
CA VAL A 217 4.20 -13.15 7.07
C VAL A 217 3.12 -12.40 6.30
N VAL A 218 1.94 -12.27 6.88
CA VAL A 218 0.81 -11.58 6.26
C VAL A 218 0.65 -10.20 6.88
N PHE A 219 0.80 -9.14 6.08
CA PHE A 219 0.48 -7.77 6.44
C PHE A 219 -0.91 -7.43 5.92
N ASN A 220 -1.87 -7.17 6.82
CA ASN A 220 -3.23 -6.81 6.44
C ASN A 220 -3.50 -5.32 6.64
N TYR A 221 -3.41 -4.57 5.54
CA TYR A 221 -3.74 -3.15 5.46
C TYR A 221 -5.24 -2.88 5.23
N ALA A 222 -6.05 -3.92 5.03
CA ALA A 222 -7.50 -3.81 4.90
C ALA A 222 -8.23 -3.80 6.25
N LEU A 223 -7.50 -3.84 7.36
CA LEU A 223 -8.05 -3.81 8.72
C LEU A 223 -7.49 -2.63 9.53
N LEU A 224 -8.28 -2.19 10.51
CA LEU A 224 -7.89 -1.19 11.49
C LEU A 224 -8.12 -1.72 12.92
N PRO A 225 -7.08 -1.77 13.78
CA PRO A 225 -5.68 -1.52 13.44
C PRO A 225 -5.15 -2.53 12.42
N ARG A 226 -4.10 -2.15 11.68
CA ARG A 226 -3.41 -3.04 10.74
C ARG A 226 -2.88 -4.25 11.49
N THR A 227 -2.95 -5.44 10.89
CA THR A 227 -2.53 -6.68 11.56
C THR A 227 -1.35 -7.34 10.86
N ILE A 228 -0.57 -8.06 11.65
CA ILE A 228 0.51 -8.95 11.19
C ILE A 228 0.15 -10.34 11.68
N SER A 229 0.13 -11.33 10.78
CA SER A 229 -0.11 -12.72 11.13
C SER A 229 0.83 -13.66 10.39
N ILE A 230 0.83 -14.94 10.78
CA ILE A 230 1.63 -16.00 10.15
C ILE A 230 0.70 -17.04 9.57
N THR A 231 1.01 -17.48 8.36
CA THR A 231 0.37 -18.62 7.68
C THR A 231 1.46 -19.46 7.01
N SER A 232 1.10 -20.57 6.38
CA SER A 232 2.04 -21.37 5.58
C SER A 232 1.79 -21.15 4.08
N VAL A 233 2.78 -21.46 3.24
CA VAL A 233 2.57 -21.50 1.78
C VAL A 233 1.45 -22.49 1.42
N GLU A 234 1.37 -23.61 2.14
CA GLU A 234 0.37 -24.65 1.88
C GLU A 234 -1.06 -24.20 2.22
N ASP A 235 -1.23 -23.30 3.18
CA ASP A 235 -2.54 -22.73 3.57
C ASP A 235 -2.98 -21.57 2.67
N LEU A 236 -2.09 -21.05 1.83
CA LEU A 236 -2.45 -20.04 0.85
C LEU A 236 -3.11 -20.74 -0.34
N GLU A 237 -4.45 -20.63 -0.44
CA GLU A 237 -5.21 -21.05 -1.62
C GLU A 237 -4.52 -20.53 -2.91
N GLU A 238 -4.54 -21.34 -3.98
CA GLU A 238 -3.71 -21.42 -5.21
C GLU A 238 -3.15 -20.13 -5.89
N GLU A 239 -3.47 -18.92 -5.44
CA GLU A 239 -2.99 -17.65 -6.00
C GLU A 239 -1.50 -17.34 -5.78
N VAL A 240 -0.73 -18.24 -5.15
CA VAL A 240 0.73 -18.09 -4.92
C VAL A 240 1.57 -18.63 -6.09
N ALA A 241 0.95 -18.96 -7.22
CA ALA A 241 1.60 -19.58 -8.38
C ALA A 241 2.57 -18.67 -9.17
N SER A 242 3.57 -18.11 -8.51
CA SER A 242 4.88 -17.84 -9.12
C SER A 242 5.89 -18.74 -8.42
N SER A 243 6.65 -19.55 -9.16
CA SER A 243 7.59 -20.53 -8.60
C SER A 243 8.88 -19.91 -8.04
N GLU A 244 9.26 -18.71 -8.50
CA GLU A 244 10.53 -18.07 -8.13
C GLU A 244 10.65 -17.70 -6.64
N PRO A 245 9.62 -17.12 -5.97
CA PRO A 245 9.69 -16.81 -4.54
C PRO A 245 9.94 -18.03 -3.64
N LEU A 246 9.45 -19.20 -4.05
CA LEU A 246 9.53 -20.42 -3.26
C LEU A 246 10.94 -21.02 -3.25
N ALA A 247 11.66 -20.95 -4.37
CA ALA A 247 13.01 -21.51 -4.48
C ALA A 247 14.00 -20.80 -3.54
N ASP A 248 13.99 -19.46 -3.51
CA ASP A 248 14.84 -18.69 -2.61
C ASP A 248 14.52 -18.91 -1.14
N ALA A 249 13.25 -19.10 -0.81
CA ALA A 249 12.81 -19.40 0.55
C ALA A 249 13.28 -20.79 0.99
N ASP A 250 13.13 -21.81 0.14
CA ASP A 250 13.58 -23.17 0.42
C ASP A 250 15.11 -23.22 0.61
N GLU A 251 15.86 -22.46 -0.18
CA GLU A 251 17.31 -22.28 -0.02
C GLU A 251 17.70 -21.46 1.22
N GLY A 252 16.73 -20.81 1.88
CA GLY A 252 16.96 -19.96 3.05
C GLY A 252 17.60 -18.61 2.72
N ARG A 253 17.59 -18.23 1.43
CA ARG A 253 18.02 -16.92 0.96
C ARG A 253 16.97 -15.87 1.27
N ALA A 254 15.68 -16.22 1.23
CA ALA A 254 14.61 -15.26 1.40
C ALA A 254 13.56 -15.67 2.43
N GLN A 255 12.83 -14.67 2.92
CA GLN A 255 11.57 -14.82 3.63
C GLN A 255 10.43 -14.34 2.75
N ILE A 256 9.34 -15.11 2.73
CA ILE A 256 8.11 -14.75 2.01
C ILE A 256 7.22 -13.89 2.91
N PHE A 257 6.72 -12.79 2.36
CA PHE A 257 5.60 -12.06 2.95
C PHE A 257 4.50 -11.79 1.92
N ARG A 258 3.27 -11.72 2.43
CA ARG A 258 2.04 -11.41 1.71
C ARG A 258 1.50 -10.08 2.22
N VAL A 259 1.18 -9.18 1.30
CA VAL A 259 0.45 -7.95 1.63
C VAL A 259 -1.01 -8.09 1.22
N ILE A 260 -1.95 -7.66 2.06
CA ILE A 260 -3.37 -7.52 1.74
C ILE A 260 -3.73 -6.04 1.85
N THR A 261 -4.30 -5.48 0.79
CA THR A 261 -4.67 -4.05 0.72
C THR A 261 -6.19 -3.87 0.71
N PRO A 262 -6.74 -2.70 1.12
CA PRO A 262 -8.19 -2.47 1.21
C PRO A 262 -8.94 -2.44 -0.14
N TRP A 263 -8.26 -2.66 -1.27
CA TRP A 263 -8.85 -2.56 -2.61
C TRP A 263 -9.18 -3.95 -3.19
N LYS A 264 -10.41 -4.11 -3.70
CA LYS A 264 -10.97 -5.36 -4.25
C LYS A 264 -11.22 -5.32 -5.77
N GLY A 265 -10.64 -4.38 -6.51
CA GLY A 265 -10.93 -4.14 -7.94
C GLY A 265 -10.40 -5.18 -8.94
N GLY A 266 -9.99 -6.36 -8.47
CA GLY A 266 -9.48 -7.51 -9.26
C GLY A 266 -9.40 -8.76 -8.38
N PRO A 267 -9.16 -9.98 -8.93
CA PRO A 267 -9.60 -11.26 -8.35
C PRO A 267 -9.16 -11.55 -6.91
N ALA A 268 -8.09 -10.94 -6.45
CA ALA A 268 -7.77 -10.87 -5.03
C ALA A 268 -7.21 -9.49 -4.70
N GLY A 269 -7.63 -8.91 -3.57
CA GLY A 269 -7.05 -7.67 -3.09
C GLY A 269 -5.53 -7.79 -3.08
N MET A 270 -4.83 -6.81 -3.66
CA MET A 270 -3.43 -6.93 -4.12
C MET A 270 -2.57 -7.78 -3.19
N VAL A 271 -2.35 -9.04 -3.59
CA VAL A 271 -1.47 -9.99 -2.92
C VAL A 271 -0.07 -9.78 -3.47
N LEU A 272 0.76 -9.04 -2.74
CA LEU A 272 2.17 -8.93 -3.09
C LEU A 272 2.94 -10.03 -2.36
N ASN A 273 3.47 -10.98 -3.12
CA ASN A 273 4.48 -11.92 -2.64
C ASN A 273 5.85 -11.32 -2.93
N ALA A 274 6.69 -11.28 -1.91
CA ALA A 274 8.01 -10.70 -2.02
C ALA A 274 9.00 -11.49 -1.16
N ASN A 275 10.20 -11.62 -1.71
CA ASN A 275 11.35 -12.20 -1.05
C ASN A 275 12.09 -11.11 -0.29
N TYR A 276 12.34 -11.35 0.98
CA TYR A 276 13.25 -10.54 1.78
C TYR A 276 14.46 -11.36 2.19
N THR A 277 15.63 -10.99 1.67
CA THR A 277 16.94 -11.41 2.18
C THR A 277 17.24 -10.58 3.43
N PRO A 278 17.17 -11.14 4.66
CA PRO A 278 17.57 -10.39 5.83
C PRO A 278 19.06 -10.05 5.75
N GLU A 279 19.42 -8.81 6.09
CA GLU A 279 20.82 -8.41 6.35
C GLU A 279 21.43 -9.16 7.57
N TYR A 280 20.60 -9.90 8.30
CA TYR A 280 20.97 -10.67 9.48
C TYR A 280 20.86 -12.18 9.19
N PRO A 281 21.77 -13.01 9.74
CA PRO A 281 21.74 -14.46 9.55
C PRO A 281 20.36 -15.00 9.91
N SER A 282 19.86 -15.92 9.08
CA SER A 282 18.48 -16.42 9.16
C SER A 282 18.04 -16.59 10.61
N ASP A 283 16.97 -15.88 10.97
CA ASP A 283 16.35 -15.90 12.30
C ASP A 283 15.94 -17.32 12.74
N GLU A 284 16.11 -18.30 11.87
CA GLU A 284 15.96 -19.74 12.07
C GLU A 284 16.56 -20.22 13.40
N HIS A 285 17.79 -19.82 13.71
CA HIS A 285 18.45 -20.20 14.96
C HIS A 285 17.80 -19.58 16.20
N LEU A 286 17.29 -18.35 16.10
CA LEU A 286 16.58 -17.66 17.20
C LEU A 286 15.17 -18.21 17.39
N VAL A 287 14.49 -18.58 16.31
CA VAL A 287 13.18 -19.23 16.37
C VAL A 287 13.32 -20.60 17.02
N LYS A 288 14.27 -21.43 16.55
CA LYS A 288 14.52 -22.79 17.04
C LYS A 288 14.99 -22.85 18.50
N ARG A 289 15.77 -21.88 18.99
CA ARG A 289 16.25 -21.85 20.39
C ARG A 289 15.15 -21.64 21.44
N GLY A 290 13.93 -21.25 21.03
CA GLY A 290 12.79 -20.98 21.94
C GLY A 290 11.56 -21.86 21.71
N LEU A 291 11.69 -22.90 20.88
CA LEU A 291 10.74 -24.00 20.73
C LEU A 291 11.22 -25.16 21.61
#